data_AF-A0A7S3QSI4-F1
#
_entry.id   AF-A0A7S3QSI4-F1
#
_cell.length_a   1.000
_cell.length_b   1.000
_cell.length_c   1.000
_cell.angle_alpha   90.00
_cell.angle_beta   90.00
_cell.angle_gamma   90.00
#
_symmetry.space_group_name_H-M   'P 1'
#
loop_
_entity.id
_entity.type
_entity.pdbx_description
1 polymer ?
#
loop_
_entity_poly.entity_id
_entity_poly.type
_entity_poly.pdbx_seq_one_letter_code
_entity_poly.pdbx_strand_id
1 'polypeptide(L)'
;MTPEKQQDGGRPHVTSQYMASGRSSSRPASSHHGSRIQSASPRAQSASDSQKLLREQIARLQEQCFLLDKESKEAEITMQNTIKQNRQMWMALKQENKQLKQQLMQRRSSTTKANVAEEAASRSTAVLEKKVHDLRRHYDKIMQDKKTAVAKLANCQDSVQELRKAAGAVGGLQGGGTSPRPSSSSTGEQGSSISPGAWGSKEGRLIRQLENRLTKAQLKANEAQSIRRMYEQVLDKVRQEQLGFGPYVQSLEAALQAKDSEHSRLTQALLEAQHAKEKAKQELAGFQAKMISQRAARESVLQEQRAKAGTLGAANRALLAQQFGLKEATFRAAAQQQQRQQQQQQHSGRHHSDMELPRERPHGPASHEAWDPCKQEPQRQGSGSREGGAPGRVSTVEEAVQKLCEAALAPHAQAMLDCMLPRQETYASLTAMHKAVQEQEAELTREVEAARQALRDTQQGSRSSTTQAHLDAAQAELSVALQRAEAAKESHAKIMRAYVDVRAGLEHIATMLGQLPLPPGQLPVPISEDTLGDVLAQSHQRLASALKFIHTLPKAGALLELMLMQESDQLTSNN
;
A
#
# COMPACT_ATOMS: atom_id res chain seq x y z
N MET A 1 4.48 42.20 -17.66
CA MET A 1 3.26 41.55 -18.13
C MET A 1 2.12 41.93 -17.18
N THR A 2 0.91 42.10 -17.70
CA THR A 2 -0.21 42.81 -17.07
C THR A 2 -0.91 42.04 -15.93
N PRO A 3 -1.43 42.72 -14.90
CA PRO A 3 -2.43 42.15 -14.00
C PRO A 3 -3.84 42.39 -14.57
N GLU A 4 -4.62 41.31 -14.68
CA GLU A 4 -5.96 41.33 -15.25
C GLU A 4 -7.02 41.62 -14.17
N LYS A 5 -7.96 42.53 -14.46
CA LYS A 5 -9.13 42.78 -13.61
C LYS A 5 -10.20 41.73 -13.90
N GLN A 6 -10.90 41.25 -12.88
CA GLN A 6 -12.24 40.67 -13.04
C GLN A 6 -13.27 41.39 -12.17
N GLN A 7 -14.40 41.69 -12.80
CA GLN A 7 -15.60 42.30 -12.22
C GLN A 7 -16.70 41.24 -12.05
N ASP A 8 -17.84 41.70 -11.54
CA ASP A 8 -19.14 41.03 -11.41
C ASP A 8 -19.28 39.92 -10.34
N GLY A 9 -20.46 39.72 -9.74
CA GLY A 9 -21.77 40.36 -10.01
C GLY A 9 -22.60 40.55 -8.74
N GLY A 10 -23.54 41.51 -8.78
CA GLY A 10 -24.27 41.99 -7.61
C GLY A 10 -25.39 41.10 -7.07
N ARG A 11 -25.77 41.35 -5.81
CA ARG A 11 -27.04 40.91 -5.20
C ARG A 11 -27.92 42.14 -4.92
N PRO A 12 -29.22 42.13 -5.26
CA PRO A 12 -30.16 43.11 -4.71
C PRO A 12 -30.52 42.73 -3.27
N HIS A 13 -30.34 43.68 -2.34
CA HIS A 13 -31.02 43.67 -1.05
C HIS A 13 -32.40 44.30 -1.25
N VAL A 14 -33.48 43.62 -0.83
CA VAL A 14 -34.79 44.26 -0.67
C VAL A 14 -35.08 44.36 0.82
N THR A 15 -35.01 45.59 1.32
CA THR A 15 -35.48 45.98 2.65
C THR A 15 -37.00 46.15 2.59
N SER A 16 -37.74 45.60 3.53
CA SER A 16 -39.02 46.20 3.93
C SER A 16 -39.25 46.00 5.42
N GLN A 17 -39.34 47.12 6.12
CA GLN A 17 -39.49 47.24 7.55
C GLN A 17 -40.66 48.21 7.75
N TYR A 18 -41.80 47.74 8.25
CA TYR A 18 -42.88 48.63 8.67
C TYR A 18 -43.55 48.19 9.96
N MET A 19 -43.90 49.21 10.75
CA MET A 19 -44.51 49.16 12.07
C MET A 19 -46.00 48.77 11.99
N ALA A 20 -46.56 48.25 13.08
CA ALA A 20 -47.77 48.82 13.69
C ALA A 20 -48.11 48.20 15.05
N SER A 21 -48.32 49.06 16.05
CA SER A 21 -48.87 48.72 17.36
C SER A 21 -50.21 49.44 17.57
N GLY A 22 -51.23 48.76 18.10
CA GLY A 22 -52.53 49.32 18.52
C GLY A 22 -53.45 48.20 19.00
N ARG A 23 -54.04 48.24 20.21
CA ARG A 23 -55.27 49.00 20.59
C ARG A 23 -56.48 48.66 19.69
N SER A 24 -57.69 48.43 20.20
CA SER A 24 -58.23 48.35 21.57
C SER A 24 -59.71 47.93 21.53
N SER A 25 -60.23 47.36 22.62
CA SER A 25 -61.63 47.44 23.11
C SER A 25 -62.82 47.46 22.12
N SER A 26 -63.78 46.55 22.32
CA SER A 26 -65.17 46.96 22.66
C SER A 26 -66.06 45.80 23.13
N ARG A 27 -66.72 46.00 24.27
CA ARG A 27 -68.04 45.42 24.57
C ARG A 27 -69.10 46.22 23.80
N PRO A 28 -70.32 45.68 23.65
CA PRO A 28 -71.40 46.29 24.45
C PRO A 28 -72.20 45.26 25.28
N ALA A 29 -73.22 45.75 26.00
CA ALA A 29 -74.06 45.01 26.94
C ALA A 29 -75.56 45.27 26.67
N SER A 30 -76.45 44.74 27.53
CA SER A 30 -77.90 45.03 27.62
C SER A 30 -78.81 44.33 26.57
N SER A 31 -80.08 43.94 26.83
CA SER A 31 -80.77 43.50 28.07
C SER A 31 -82.14 42.83 27.74
N HIS A 32 -82.75 42.21 28.76
CA HIS A 32 -84.20 42.03 29.01
C HIS A 32 -85.17 41.31 28.04
N HIS A 33 -85.75 40.21 28.58
CA HIS A 33 -87.17 39.85 28.67
C HIS A 33 -88.10 39.92 27.43
N GLY A 34 -88.76 38.79 27.13
CA GLY A 34 -89.94 38.76 26.26
C GLY A 34 -90.42 37.34 25.88
N SER A 35 -91.33 36.77 26.67
CA SER A 35 -92.01 35.52 26.31
C SER A 35 -93.00 35.75 25.15
N ARG A 36 -92.79 35.12 23.99
CA ARG A 36 -93.82 35.06 22.94
C ARG A 36 -93.71 33.81 22.07
N ILE A 37 -94.72 32.95 22.14
CA ILE A 37 -94.90 31.81 21.24
C ILE A 37 -95.37 32.35 19.88
N GLN A 38 -94.56 32.20 18.83
CA GLN A 38 -95.01 32.32 17.43
C GLN A 38 -94.29 31.31 16.51
N SER A 39 -95.04 30.86 15.50
CA SER A 39 -94.74 29.78 14.56
C SER A 39 -93.47 29.93 13.73
N ALA A 40 -92.81 28.80 13.45
CA ALA A 40 -91.66 28.72 12.56
C ALA A 40 -91.98 29.16 11.12
N SER A 41 -91.04 29.86 10.48
CA SER A 41 -91.10 30.26 9.07
C SER A 41 -89.98 29.56 8.28
N PRO A 42 -90.26 28.95 7.11
CA PRO A 42 -89.30 28.09 6.40
C PRO A 42 -88.05 28.82 5.89
N ARG A 43 -88.08 30.17 5.83
CA ARG A 43 -86.95 31.00 5.39
C ARG A 43 -85.76 31.01 6.37
N ALA A 44 -85.95 30.56 7.61
CA ALA A 44 -84.89 30.49 8.62
C ALA A 44 -84.08 29.17 8.56
N GLN A 45 -84.67 28.08 8.05
CA GLN A 45 -84.02 26.77 7.99
C GLN A 45 -83.00 26.69 6.85
N SER A 46 -83.36 27.17 5.65
CA SER A 46 -82.42 27.23 4.51
C SER A 46 -81.19 28.10 4.79
N ALA A 47 -81.35 29.20 5.52
CA ALA A 47 -80.23 30.03 5.99
C ALA A 47 -79.31 29.27 6.99
N SER A 48 -79.90 28.44 7.87
CA SER A 48 -79.16 27.63 8.84
C SER A 48 -78.34 26.53 8.15
N ASP A 49 -78.90 25.85 7.15
CA ASP A 49 -78.20 24.77 6.46
C ASP A 49 -77.12 25.28 5.50
N SER A 50 -77.34 26.43 4.84
CA SER A 50 -76.27 27.16 4.12
C SER A 50 -75.12 27.57 5.05
N GLN A 51 -75.42 28.00 6.29
CA GLN A 51 -74.39 28.27 7.30
C GLN A 51 -73.64 27.00 7.75
N LYS A 52 -74.29 25.84 7.85
CA LYS A 52 -73.62 24.58 8.17
C LYS A 52 -72.67 24.14 7.05
N LEU A 53 -73.11 24.19 5.80
CA LEU A 53 -72.28 23.82 4.65
C LEU A 53 -71.04 24.72 4.53
N LEU A 54 -71.21 26.04 4.71
CA LEU A 54 -70.09 26.99 4.76
C LEU A 54 -69.12 26.67 5.90
N ARG A 55 -69.60 26.32 7.10
CA ARG A 55 -68.74 25.92 8.23
C ARG A 55 -67.96 24.64 7.93
N GLU A 56 -68.59 23.65 7.29
CA GLU A 56 -67.94 22.39 6.94
C GLU A 56 -66.89 22.57 5.84
N GLN A 57 -67.17 23.41 4.84
CA GLN A 57 -66.19 23.76 3.80
C GLN A 57 -65.02 24.57 4.37
N ILE A 58 -65.27 25.49 5.31
CA ILE A 58 -64.23 26.19 6.07
C ILE A 58 -63.38 25.19 6.87
N ALA A 59 -63.98 24.20 7.53
CA ALA A 59 -63.26 23.18 8.29
C ALA A 59 -62.35 22.31 7.41
N ARG A 60 -62.83 21.87 6.24
CA ARG A 60 -62.01 21.10 5.28
C ARG A 60 -60.84 21.91 4.70
N LEU A 61 -61.07 23.20 4.40
CA LEU A 61 -59.99 24.10 3.97
C LEU A 61 -58.98 24.35 5.10
N GLN A 62 -59.43 24.47 6.35
CA GLN A 62 -58.54 24.57 7.51
C GLN A 62 -57.70 23.31 7.71
N GLU A 63 -58.26 22.11 7.50
CA GLU A 63 -57.53 20.85 7.56
C GLU A 63 -56.49 20.73 6.43
N GLN A 64 -56.84 21.09 5.19
CA GLN A 64 -55.89 21.13 4.08
C GLN A 64 -54.75 22.14 4.31
N CYS A 65 -55.07 23.35 4.79
CA CYS A 65 -54.04 24.33 5.18
C CYS A 65 -53.14 23.78 6.29
N PHE A 66 -53.68 23.07 7.29
CA PHE A 66 -52.89 22.45 8.36
C PHE A 66 -51.94 21.36 7.86
N LEU A 67 -52.37 20.53 6.90
CA LEU A 67 -51.52 19.51 6.28
C LEU A 67 -50.40 20.15 5.43
N LEU A 68 -50.71 21.15 4.61
CA LEU A 68 -49.70 21.90 3.84
C LEU A 68 -48.72 22.63 4.75
N ASP A 69 -49.18 23.21 5.86
CA ASP A 69 -48.34 23.81 6.89
C ASP A 69 -47.41 22.79 7.56
N LYS A 70 -47.83 21.53 7.68
CA LYS A 70 -47.01 20.44 8.23
C LYS A 70 -45.96 19.99 7.23
N GLU A 71 -46.35 19.73 5.98
CA GLU A 71 -45.43 19.33 4.89
C GLU A 71 -44.38 20.42 4.63
N SER A 72 -44.79 21.70 4.63
CA SER A 72 -43.89 22.85 4.51
C SER A 72 -42.83 22.89 5.63
N LYS A 73 -43.23 22.62 6.89
CA LYS A 73 -42.30 22.53 8.03
C LYS A 73 -41.37 21.31 7.93
N GLU A 74 -41.86 20.16 7.49
CA GLU A 74 -41.03 18.96 7.29
C GLU A 74 -40.01 19.16 6.15
N ALA A 75 -40.40 19.84 5.07
CA ALA A 75 -39.50 20.25 4.00
C ALA A 75 -38.46 21.27 4.49
N GLU A 76 -38.84 22.26 5.30
CA GLU A 76 -37.92 23.24 5.88
C GLU A 76 -36.89 22.57 6.81
N ILE A 77 -37.32 21.66 7.68
CA ILE A 77 -36.43 20.87 8.55
C ILE A 77 -35.44 20.05 7.71
N THR A 78 -35.92 19.38 6.66
CA THR A 78 -35.10 18.57 5.76
C THR A 78 -34.07 19.42 5.03
N MET A 79 -34.48 20.54 4.45
CA MET A 79 -33.59 21.53 3.82
C MET A 79 -32.54 22.05 4.82
N GLN A 80 -32.96 22.40 6.04
CA GLN A 80 -32.04 22.93 7.06
C GLN A 80 -31.01 21.87 7.50
N ASN A 81 -31.39 20.59 7.55
CA ASN A 81 -30.47 19.49 7.85
C ASN A 81 -29.45 19.26 6.71
N THR A 82 -29.89 19.31 5.45
CA THR A 82 -28.99 19.27 4.29
C THR A 82 -28.00 20.45 4.29
N ILE A 83 -28.46 21.66 4.64
CA ILE A 83 -27.58 22.84 4.79
C ILE A 83 -26.55 22.63 5.91
N LYS A 84 -26.95 22.07 7.07
CA LYS A 84 -26.01 21.72 8.16
C LYS A 84 -24.97 20.70 7.72
N GLN A 85 -25.38 19.64 7.02
CA GLN A 85 -24.49 18.59 6.51
C GLN A 85 -23.49 19.15 5.48
N ASN A 86 -23.96 19.94 4.52
CA ASN A 86 -23.09 20.61 3.54
C ASN A 86 -22.08 21.55 4.20
N ARG A 87 -22.49 22.27 5.26
CA ARG A 87 -21.60 23.13 6.05
C ARG A 87 -20.54 22.34 6.82
N GLN A 88 -20.89 21.17 7.37
CA GLN A 88 -19.93 20.26 8.01
C GLN A 88 -18.92 19.70 7.00
N MET A 89 -19.40 19.23 5.84
CA MET A 89 -18.55 18.73 4.75
C MET A 89 -17.57 19.80 4.25
N TRP A 90 -18.03 21.05 4.07
CA TRP A 90 -17.17 22.17 3.70
C TRP A 90 -16.09 22.47 4.75
N MET A 91 -16.43 22.42 6.05
CA MET A 91 -15.45 22.59 7.13
C MET A 91 -14.40 21.46 7.13
N ALA A 92 -14.81 20.21 6.89
CA ALA A 92 -13.90 19.07 6.78
C ALA A 92 -12.93 19.23 5.60
N LEU A 93 -13.44 19.53 4.39
CA LEU A 93 -12.62 19.78 3.20
C LEU A 93 -11.65 20.96 3.38
N LYS A 94 -12.06 21.99 4.15
CA LYS A 94 -11.20 23.13 4.50
C LYS A 94 -10.08 22.75 5.48
N GLN A 95 -10.36 21.84 6.41
CA GLN A 95 -9.37 21.30 7.34
C GLN A 95 -8.37 20.38 6.63
N GLU A 96 -8.84 19.50 5.74
CA GLU A 96 -7.99 18.65 4.89
C GLU A 96 -7.09 19.51 3.99
N ASN A 97 -7.63 20.53 3.32
CA ASN A 97 -6.82 21.48 2.53
C ASN A 97 -5.75 22.21 3.37
N LYS A 98 -6.02 22.48 4.66
CA LYS A 98 -5.03 23.05 5.58
C LYS A 98 -3.91 22.03 5.89
N GLN A 99 -4.28 20.77 6.13
CA GLN A 99 -3.32 19.68 6.36
C GLN A 99 -2.46 19.41 5.12
N LEU A 100 -3.04 19.34 3.93
CA LEU A 100 -2.32 19.17 2.67
C LEU A 100 -1.33 20.33 2.40
N LYS A 101 -1.72 21.57 2.69
CA LYS A 101 -0.80 22.73 2.62
C LYS A 101 0.36 22.62 3.62
N GLN A 102 0.11 22.14 4.84
CA GLN A 102 1.16 21.87 5.83
C GLN A 102 2.10 20.75 5.38
N GLN A 103 1.57 19.64 4.86
CA GLN A 103 2.36 18.54 4.30
C GLN A 103 3.22 18.99 3.11
N LEU A 104 2.68 19.80 2.19
CA LEU A 104 3.45 20.38 1.08
C LEU A 104 4.57 21.30 1.56
N MET A 105 4.33 22.11 2.59
CA MET A 105 5.37 22.95 3.20
C MET A 105 6.45 22.10 3.88
N GLN A 106 6.06 21.04 4.58
CA GLN A 106 6.98 20.09 5.20
C GLN A 106 7.84 19.38 4.14
N ARG A 107 7.22 18.84 3.07
CA ARG A 107 7.93 18.21 1.95
C ARG A 107 8.90 19.18 1.27
N ARG A 108 8.49 20.43 0.98
CA ARG A 108 9.40 21.46 0.43
C ARG A 108 10.59 21.74 1.36
N SER A 109 10.39 21.77 2.67
CA SER A 109 11.49 21.99 3.63
C SER A 109 12.41 20.77 3.82
N SER A 110 11.94 19.54 3.58
CA SER A 110 12.82 18.37 3.48
C SER A 110 13.60 18.34 2.16
N THR A 111 12.98 18.73 1.04
CA THR A 111 13.67 18.79 -0.27
C THR A 111 14.79 19.84 -0.28
N THR A 112 14.57 21.04 0.28
CA THR A 112 15.66 22.02 0.36
C THR A 112 16.80 21.56 1.27
N LYS A 113 16.53 20.83 2.35
CA LYS A 113 17.58 20.21 3.18
C LYS A 113 18.37 19.13 2.44
N ALA A 114 17.71 18.30 1.62
CA ALA A 114 18.36 17.30 0.80
C ALA A 114 19.33 17.95 -0.22
N ASN A 115 18.86 18.96 -0.96
CA ASN A 115 19.67 19.66 -1.94
C ASN A 115 20.90 20.36 -1.31
N VAL A 116 20.75 20.95 -0.12
CA VAL A 116 21.88 21.56 0.62
C VAL A 116 22.90 20.51 1.08
N ALA A 117 22.44 19.31 1.47
CA ALA A 117 23.34 18.21 1.83
C ALA A 117 24.09 17.65 0.61
N GLU A 118 23.41 17.53 -0.54
CA GLU A 118 24.02 17.13 -1.82
C GLU A 118 25.07 18.14 -2.31
N GLU A 119 24.79 19.44 -2.18
CA GLU A 119 25.74 20.49 -2.53
C GLU A 119 26.94 20.52 -1.57
N ALA A 120 26.73 20.29 -0.28
CA ALA A 120 27.81 20.16 0.70
C ALA A 120 28.70 18.92 0.43
N ALA A 121 28.09 17.78 0.07
CA ALA A 121 28.81 16.58 -0.34
C ALA A 121 29.65 16.83 -1.61
N SER A 122 29.07 17.51 -2.61
CA SER A 122 29.75 17.87 -3.87
C SER A 122 30.94 18.82 -3.67
N ARG A 123 30.86 19.73 -2.69
CA ARG A 123 32.01 20.57 -2.29
C ARG A 123 33.09 19.74 -1.58
N SER A 124 32.71 18.75 -0.77
CA SER A 124 33.64 17.85 -0.09
C SER A 124 34.41 16.96 -1.06
N THR A 125 33.73 16.37 -2.06
CA THR A 125 34.38 15.56 -3.10
C THR A 125 35.38 16.37 -3.91
N ALA A 126 35.02 17.59 -4.36
CA ALA A 126 35.93 18.47 -5.08
C ALA A 126 37.21 18.83 -4.27
N VAL A 127 37.11 18.99 -2.94
CA VAL A 127 38.28 19.21 -2.07
C VAL A 127 39.14 17.94 -1.96
N LEU A 128 38.54 16.75 -1.94
CA LEU A 128 39.28 15.48 -1.93
C LEU A 128 39.97 15.21 -3.27
N GLU A 129 39.30 15.47 -4.39
CA GLU A 129 39.88 15.37 -5.74
C GLU A 129 41.13 16.24 -5.89
N LYS A 130 41.07 17.50 -5.42
CA LYS A 130 42.24 18.40 -5.42
C LYS A 130 43.39 17.82 -4.59
N LYS A 131 43.12 17.31 -3.38
CA LYS A 131 44.15 16.66 -2.53
C LYS A 131 44.76 15.43 -3.18
N VAL A 132 43.96 14.61 -3.87
CA VAL A 132 44.45 13.44 -4.63
C VAL A 132 45.37 13.89 -5.77
N HIS A 133 45.03 14.98 -6.47
CA HIS A 133 45.86 15.53 -7.55
C HIS A 133 47.19 16.10 -7.02
N ASP A 134 47.16 16.82 -5.90
CA ASP A 134 48.36 17.33 -5.24
C ASP A 134 49.27 16.19 -4.74
N LEU A 135 48.70 15.14 -4.14
CA LEU A 135 49.45 13.94 -3.72
C LEU A 135 50.09 13.19 -4.90
N ARG A 136 49.41 13.09 -6.05
CA ARG A 136 49.98 12.52 -7.28
C ARG A 136 51.20 13.32 -7.75
N ARG A 137 51.08 14.65 -7.82
CA ARG A 137 52.21 15.53 -8.18
C ARG A 137 53.40 15.39 -7.23
N HIS A 138 53.15 15.25 -5.92
CA HIS A 138 54.20 14.99 -4.93
C HIS A 138 54.86 13.62 -5.14
N TYR A 139 54.07 12.57 -5.42
CA TYR A 139 54.59 11.24 -5.74
C TYR A 139 55.45 11.25 -7.01
N ASP A 140 54.97 11.85 -8.09
CA ASP A 140 55.70 11.95 -9.37
C ASP A 140 57.03 12.69 -9.19
N LYS A 141 57.03 13.78 -8.40
CA LYS A 141 58.25 14.50 -8.04
C LYS A 141 59.23 13.63 -7.25
N ILE A 142 58.77 12.93 -6.22
CA ILE A 142 59.63 12.01 -5.43
C ILE A 142 60.21 10.91 -6.31
N MET A 143 59.44 10.38 -7.26
CA MET A 143 59.90 9.38 -8.22
C MET A 143 60.94 9.93 -9.19
N GLN A 144 60.78 11.18 -9.65
CA GLN A 144 61.79 11.87 -10.46
C GLN A 144 63.08 12.14 -9.66
N ASP A 145 62.96 12.66 -8.44
CA ASP A 145 64.08 12.92 -7.54
C ASP A 145 64.85 11.61 -7.25
N LYS A 146 64.14 10.52 -6.92
CA LYS A 146 64.71 9.17 -6.78
C LYS A 146 65.46 8.72 -8.04
N LYS A 147 64.87 8.89 -9.23
CA LYS A 147 65.51 8.53 -10.51
C LYS A 147 66.81 9.31 -10.73
N THR A 148 66.84 10.61 -10.42
CA THR A 148 68.08 11.41 -10.53
C THR A 148 69.13 11.03 -9.48
N ALA A 149 68.71 10.68 -8.25
CA ALA A 149 69.61 10.23 -7.20
C ALA A 149 70.27 8.88 -7.54
N VAL A 150 69.50 7.94 -8.09
CA VAL A 150 70.04 6.65 -8.59
C VAL A 150 71.01 6.85 -9.74
N ALA A 151 70.70 7.73 -10.70
CA ALA A 151 71.62 8.06 -11.80
C ALA A 151 72.93 8.69 -11.31
N LYS A 152 72.87 9.61 -10.33
CA LYS A 152 74.07 10.18 -9.69
C LYS A 152 74.90 9.11 -8.97
N LEU A 153 74.23 8.18 -8.28
CA LEU A 153 74.90 7.10 -7.55
C LEU A 153 75.60 6.12 -8.49
N ALA A 154 75.00 5.80 -9.65
CA ALA A 154 75.65 5.03 -10.71
C ALA A 154 76.91 5.75 -11.23
N ASN A 155 76.82 7.03 -11.59
CA ASN A 155 77.99 7.80 -12.04
C ASN A 155 79.11 7.82 -10.99
N CYS A 156 78.78 7.95 -9.69
CA CYS A 156 79.77 7.87 -8.61
C CYS A 156 80.38 6.47 -8.47
N GLN A 157 79.61 5.39 -8.68
CA GLN A 157 80.14 4.04 -8.70
C GLN A 157 81.13 3.83 -9.86
N ASP A 158 80.82 4.35 -11.04
CA ASP A 158 81.71 4.29 -12.21
C ASP A 158 83.02 5.05 -11.95
N SER A 159 82.96 6.29 -11.41
CA SER A 159 84.15 7.04 -11.01
C SER A 159 85.00 6.32 -9.95
N VAL A 160 84.38 5.63 -8.98
CA VAL A 160 85.09 4.81 -7.99
C VAL A 160 85.72 3.57 -8.63
N GLN A 161 85.06 2.95 -9.63
CA GLN A 161 85.66 1.85 -10.39
C GLN A 161 86.84 2.31 -11.25
N GLU A 162 86.77 3.47 -11.89
CA GLU A 162 87.88 4.06 -12.64
C GLU A 162 89.07 4.37 -11.73
N LEU A 163 88.84 5.03 -10.59
CA LEU A 163 89.87 5.28 -9.59
C LEU A 163 90.48 3.98 -9.05
N ARG A 164 89.68 2.92 -8.86
CA ARG A 164 90.16 1.60 -8.44
C ARG A 164 91.00 0.92 -9.52
N LYS A 165 90.64 1.05 -10.81
CA LYS A 165 91.43 0.58 -11.95
C LYS A 165 92.75 1.35 -12.07
N ALA A 166 92.72 2.67 -11.90
CA ALA A 166 93.91 3.53 -11.91
C ALA A 166 94.85 3.19 -10.73
N ALA A 167 94.33 3.03 -9.52
CA ALA A 167 95.11 2.61 -8.36
C ALA A 167 95.70 1.19 -8.54
N GLY A 168 94.95 0.28 -9.17
CA GLY A 168 95.44 -1.05 -9.55
C GLY A 168 96.59 -1.01 -10.57
N ALA A 169 96.55 -0.08 -11.53
CA ALA A 169 97.63 0.13 -12.49
C ALA A 169 98.91 0.72 -11.86
N VAL A 170 98.78 1.50 -10.78
CA VAL A 170 99.93 2.09 -10.06
C VAL A 170 100.62 1.10 -9.10
N GLY A 171 99.95 0.00 -8.71
CA GLY A 171 100.54 -1.06 -7.87
C GLY A 171 101.63 -1.91 -8.54
N GLY A 172 101.92 -1.68 -9.83
CA GLY A 172 102.80 -2.51 -10.66
C GLY A 172 104.27 -2.06 -10.76
N LEU A 173 104.74 -1.08 -9.98
CA LEU A 173 106.14 -0.63 -10.03
C LEU A 173 106.73 -0.39 -8.63
N GLN A 174 107.47 -1.39 -8.14
CA GLN A 174 108.45 -1.23 -7.06
C GLN A 174 109.77 -0.78 -7.68
N GLY A 175 110.22 0.47 -7.47
CA GLY A 175 111.34 1.00 -8.27
C GLY A 175 111.96 2.35 -7.90
N GLY A 176 112.00 2.74 -6.63
CA GLY A 176 112.91 3.80 -6.12
C GLY A 176 112.61 5.27 -6.46
N GLY A 177 113.26 6.17 -5.72
CA GLY A 177 113.42 7.58 -6.11
C GLY A 177 112.56 8.63 -5.39
N THR A 178 113.14 9.22 -4.34
CA THR A 178 113.06 10.66 -3.96
C THR A 178 111.72 11.38 -3.69
N SER A 179 111.68 12.06 -2.54
CA SER A 179 110.95 13.32 -2.23
C SER A 179 110.60 14.22 -3.43
N PRO A 180 109.47 14.96 -3.43
CA PRO A 180 109.32 16.06 -2.45
C PRO A 180 107.92 16.41 -1.88
N ARG A 181 108.00 17.03 -0.70
CA ARG A 181 107.11 18.01 -0.03
C ARG A 181 106.05 18.74 -0.90
N PRO A 182 104.86 19.00 -0.32
CA PRO A 182 104.31 20.37 -0.38
C PRO A 182 103.79 20.92 0.97
N SER A 183 104.02 22.22 1.15
CA SER A 183 103.28 23.16 2.00
C SER A 183 102.02 23.65 1.24
N SER A 184 100.95 24.22 1.79
CA SER A 184 100.47 24.54 3.15
C SER A 184 99.15 25.31 3.04
N SER A 185 98.15 25.10 3.90
CA SER A 185 97.17 26.15 4.23
C SER A 185 96.37 25.84 5.51
N SER A 186 96.06 26.92 6.23
CA SER A 186 95.25 27.07 7.45
C SER A 186 93.91 26.29 7.44
N THR A 187 93.33 25.89 8.57
CA THR A 187 92.91 26.82 9.64
C THR A 187 92.66 26.14 10.99
N GLY A 188 93.20 26.77 12.05
CA GLY A 188 92.77 26.78 13.45
C GLY A 188 92.15 25.53 14.10
N GLU A 189 92.87 24.94 15.07
CA GLU A 189 92.40 24.89 16.46
C GLU A 189 93.58 24.69 17.43
N GLN A 190 93.49 25.29 18.63
CA GLN A 190 94.58 25.23 19.62
C GLN A 190 94.47 23.93 20.45
N GLY A 191 95.30 22.94 20.11
CA GLY A 191 95.46 21.69 20.87
C GLY A 191 96.87 21.55 21.42
N SER A 192 97.00 21.45 22.74
CA SER A 192 98.30 21.40 23.44
C SER A 192 99.24 20.32 22.88
N SER A 193 100.48 20.71 22.56
CA SER A 193 101.48 19.84 21.94
C SER A 193 102.04 18.81 22.94
N ILE A 194 101.40 17.64 23.00
CA ILE A 194 101.97 16.48 23.72
C ILE A 194 103.08 15.85 22.86
N SER A 195 104.30 15.87 23.40
CA SER A 195 105.52 15.40 22.74
C SER A 195 105.39 13.94 22.23
N PRO A 196 105.94 13.57 21.04
CA PRO A 196 105.72 12.25 20.42
C PRO A 196 106.09 11.04 21.30
N GLY A 197 107.02 11.20 22.25
CA GLY A 197 107.42 10.13 23.18
C GLY A 197 106.38 9.80 24.27
N ALA A 198 105.49 10.73 24.63
CA ALA A 198 104.57 10.55 25.77
C ALA A 198 103.46 9.53 25.49
N TRP A 199 103.04 9.40 24.23
CA TRP A 199 102.03 8.42 23.79
C TRP A 199 102.53 6.96 23.84
N GLY A 200 103.85 6.77 23.94
CA GLY A 200 104.49 5.48 24.21
C GLY A 200 104.58 5.12 25.69
N SER A 201 104.26 6.05 26.61
CA SER A 201 104.29 5.79 28.05
C SER A 201 103.10 4.92 28.50
N LYS A 202 103.22 4.31 29.69
CA LYS A 202 102.15 3.48 30.28
C LYS A 202 100.88 4.31 30.51
N GLU A 203 101.06 5.55 30.91
CA GLU A 203 100.02 6.54 31.20
C GLU A 203 99.28 6.96 29.93
N GLY A 204 100.00 7.22 28.82
CA GLY A 204 99.39 7.54 27.53
C GLY A 204 98.56 6.41 26.93
N ARG A 205 98.97 5.14 27.15
CA ARG A 205 98.13 3.97 26.83
C ARG A 205 96.89 3.87 27.72
N LEU A 206 97.03 4.12 29.02
CA LEU A 206 95.91 4.09 29.97
C LEU A 206 94.86 5.16 29.64
N ILE A 207 95.29 6.39 29.32
CA ILE A 207 94.41 7.49 28.90
C ILE A 207 93.58 7.07 27.67
N ARG A 208 94.23 6.58 26.60
CA ARG A 208 93.53 6.07 25.40
C ARG A 208 92.57 4.92 25.72
N GLN A 209 92.89 4.03 26.66
CA GLN A 209 91.99 2.95 27.06
C GLN A 209 90.76 3.48 27.82
N LEU A 210 90.94 4.48 28.69
CA LEU A 210 89.86 5.13 29.43
C LEU A 210 88.96 5.95 28.50
N GLU A 211 89.54 6.72 27.58
CA GLU A 211 88.82 7.45 26.52
C GLU A 211 87.97 6.48 25.67
N ASN A 212 88.57 5.41 25.15
CA ASN A 212 87.84 4.39 24.39
C ASN A 212 86.72 3.72 25.19
N ARG A 213 86.89 3.52 26.51
CA ARG A 213 85.82 3.00 27.38
C ARG A 213 84.72 4.05 27.60
N LEU A 214 85.07 5.32 27.75
CA LEU A 214 84.13 6.44 27.90
C LEU A 214 83.29 6.62 26.63
N THR A 215 83.91 6.68 25.44
CA THR A 215 83.18 6.77 24.17
C THR A 215 82.24 5.58 23.96
N LYS A 216 82.68 4.35 24.28
CA LYS A 216 81.81 3.15 24.25
C LYS A 216 80.65 3.24 25.24
N ALA A 217 80.86 3.80 26.43
CA ALA A 217 79.79 4.03 27.41
C ALA A 217 78.80 5.10 26.96
N GLN A 218 79.28 6.20 26.37
CA GLN A 218 78.46 7.27 25.80
C GLN A 218 77.61 6.78 24.61
N LEU A 219 78.19 6.00 23.70
CA LEU A 219 77.45 5.39 22.59
C LEU A 219 76.32 4.48 23.10
N LYS A 220 76.61 3.60 24.06
CA LYS A 220 75.59 2.74 24.71
C LYS A 220 74.51 3.53 25.44
N ALA A 221 74.87 4.63 26.10
CA ALA A 221 73.89 5.49 26.78
C ALA A 221 72.98 6.20 25.77
N ASN A 222 73.54 6.72 24.66
CA ASN A 222 72.77 7.35 23.59
C ASN A 222 71.85 6.36 22.87
N GLU A 223 72.33 5.14 22.61
CA GLU A 223 71.55 4.02 22.06
C GLU A 223 70.41 3.63 23.00
N ALA A 224 70.68 3.43 24.29
CA ALA A 224 69.65 3.14 25.29
C ALA A 224 68.61 4.26 25.42
N GLN A 225 69.01 5.54 25.31
CA GLN A 225 68.07 6.67 25.26
C GLN A 225 67.22 6.68 23.99
N SER A 226 67.80 6.35 22.82
CA SER A 226 67.07 6.21 21.56
C SER A 226 66.02 5.12 21.64
N ILE A 227 66.42 3.93 22.12
CA ILE A 227 65.54 2.77 22.33
C ILE A 227 64.42 3.12 23.33
N ARG A 228 64.75 3.77 24.45
CA ARG A 228 63.75 4.24 25.42
C ARG A 228 62.70 5.16 24.78
N ARG A 229 63.13 6.20 24.04
CA ARG A 229 62.21 7.14 23.37
C ARG A 229 61.30 6.44 22.36
N MET A 230 61.82 5.43 21.65
CA MET A 230 61.03 4.60 20.75
C MET A 230 59.96 3.79 21.49
N TYR A 231 60.30 3.16 22.62
CA TYR A 231 59.31 2.45 23.44
C TYR A 231 58.28 3.39 24.07
N GLU A 232 58.67 4.59 24.49
CA GLU A 232 57.73 5.62 24.97
C GLU A 232 56.73 6.02 23.88
N GLN A 233 57.19 6.25 22.65
CA GLN A 233 56.31 6.53 21.51
C GLN A 233 55.36 5.36 21.17
N VAL A 234 55.82 4.11 21.30
CA VAL A 234 54.96 2.93 21.10
C VAL A 234 53.90 2.85 22.21
N LEU A 235 54.27 3.05 23.47
CA LEU A 235 53.33 3.05 24.60
C LEU A 235 52.27 4.15 24.47
N ASP A 236 52.65 5.34 24.03
CA ASP A 236 51.70 6.44 23.84
C ASP A 236 50.75 6.20 22.66
N LYS A 237 51.20 5.56 21.57
CA LYS A 237 50.31 5.09 20.50
C LYS A 237 49.33 4.04 20.99
N VAL A 238 49.81 3.03 21.72
CA VAL A 238 48.94 1.97 22.29
C VAL A 238 47.90 2.56 23.25
N ARG A 239 48.27 3.57 24.06
CA ARG A 239 47.31 4.32 24.90
C ARG A 239 46.27 5.09 24.08
N GLN A 240 46.68 5.74 22.99
CA GLN A 240 45.74 6.45 22.10
C GLN A 240 44.76 5.48 21.42
N GLU A 241 45.25 4.32 20.95
CA GLU A 241 44.41 3.27 20.38
C GLU A 241 43.45 2.67 21.42
N GLN A 242 43.92 2.41 22.64
CA GLN A 242 43.09 1.96 23.76
C GLN A 242 41.94 2.93 24.09
N LEU A 243 42.19 4.24 24.06
CA LEU A 243 41.15 5.26 24.23
C LEU A 243 40.14 5.28 23.09
N GLY A 244 40.54 4.88 21.87
CA GLY A 244 39.65 4.77 20.70
C GLY A 244 38.71 3.57 20.74
N PHE A 245 39.12 2.45 21.32
CA PHE A 245 38.29 1.23 21.35
C PHE A 245 37.03 1.37 22.22
N GLY A 246 37.07 2.11 23.32
CA GLY A 246 35.91 2.31 24.20
C GLY A 246 34.69 2.91 23.47
N PRO A 247 34.81 4.11 22.87
CA PRO A 247 33.74 4.72 22.07
C PRO A 247 33.33 3.86 20.86
N TYR A 248 34.26 3.14 20.24
CA TYR A 248 33.94 2.23 19.14
C TYR A 248 33.04 1.07 19.60
N VAL A 249 33.40 0.39 20.70
CA VAL A 249 32.59 -0.68 21.30
C VAL A 249 31.22 -0.15 21.72
N GLN A 250 31.15 1.01 22.39
CA GLN A 250 29.87 1.64 22.75
C GLN A 250 28.99 1.95 21.53
N SER A 251 29.59 2.37 20.41
CA SER A 251 28.84 2.61 19.17
C SER A 251 28.28 1.33 18.55
N LEU A 252 29.01 0.21 18.66
CA LEU A 252 28.56 -1.11 18.21
C LEU A 252 27.47 -1.69 19.14
N GLU A 253 27.61 -1.53 20.45
CA GLU A 253 26.61 -1.92 21.45
C GLU A 253 25.30 -1.15 21.26
N ALA A 254 25.37 0.17 21.05
CA ALA A 254 24.19 0.99 20.76
C ALA A 254 23.53 0.60 19.43
N ALA A 255 24.32 0.28 18.39
CA ALA A 255 23.79 -0.20 17.11
C ALA A 255 23.12 -1.58 17.25
N LEU A 256 23.69 -2.47 18.07
CA LEU A 256 23.12 -3.79 18.38
C LEU A 256 21.78 -3.66 19.12
N GLN A 257 21.73 -2.87 20.20
CA GLN A 257 20.50 -2.59 20.94
C GLN A 257 19.40 -1.98 20.07
N ALA A 258 19.77 -1.05 19.16
CA ALA A 258 18.83 -0.50 18.20
C ALA A 258 18.26 -1.59 17.28
N LYS A 259 19.09 -2.51 16.79
CA LYS A 259 18.67 -3.64 15.96
C LYS A 259 17.81 -4.66 16.70
N ASP A 260 18.11 -4.96 17.96
CA ASP A 260 17.28 -5.83 18.81
C ASP A 260 15.89 -5.23 19.07
N SER A 261 15.82 -3.90 19.26
CA SER A 261 14.54 -3.19 19.40
C SER A 261 13.71 -3.19 18.10
N GLU A 262 14.38 -3.04 16.95
CA GLU A 262 13.76 -3.11 15.62
C GLU A 262 13.24 -4.53 15.33
N HIS A 263 14.05 -5.57 15.61
CA HIS A 263 13.64 -6.97 15.50
C HIS A 263 12.44 -7.30 16.39
N SER A 264 12.44 -6.82 17.63
CA SER A 264 11.33 -7.02 18.58
C SER A 264 10.03 -6.38 18.07
N ARG A 265 10.11 -5.15 17.53
CA ARG A 265 8.98 -4.47 16.89
C ARG A 265 8.48 -5.19 15.65
N LEU A 266 9.38 -5.69 14.78
CA LEU A 266 9.01 -6.47 13.60
C LEU A 266 8.33 -7.79 13.98
N THR A 267 8.77 -8.42 15.08
CA THR A 267 8.13 -9.63 15.62
C THR A 267 6.71 -9.34 16.11
N GLN A 268 6.47 -8.22 16.80
CA GLN A 268 5.12 -7.79 17.19
C GLN A 268 4.23 -7.52 15.96
N ALA A 269 4.74 -6.78 14.97
CA ALA A 269 4.01 -6.51 13.73
C ALA A 269 3.68 -7.79 12.93
N LEU A 270 4.57 -8.80 12.96
CA LEU A 270 4.30 -10.11 12.36
C LEU A 270 3.15 -10.84 13.07
N LEU A 271 3.11 -10.82 14.40
CA LEU A 271 2.01 -11.42 15.18
C LEU A 271 0.68 -10.70 14.92
N GLU A 272 0.68 -9.37 14.85
CA GLU A 272 -0.50 -8.56 14.48
C GLU A 272 -0.99 -8.89 13.07
N ALA A 273 -0.08 -9.00 12.09
CA ALA A 273 -0.40 -9.37 10.71
C ALA A 273 -0.95 -10.81 10.60
N GLN A 274 -0.41 -11.76 11.38
CA GLN A 274 -0.93 -13.13 11.49
C GLN A 274 -2.34 -13.14 12.08
N HIS A 275 -2.58 -12.41 13.17
CA HIS A 275 -3.90 -12.29 13.78
C HIS A 275 -4.93 -11.66 12.82
N ALA A 276 -4.55 -10.58 12.11
CA ALA A 276 -5.40 -9.96 11.09
C ALA A 276 -5.73 -10.93 9.93
N LYS A 277 -4.75 -11.73 9.49
CA LYS A 277 -4.92 -12.77 8.46
C LYS A 277 -5.88 -13.87 8.91
N GLU A 278 -5.75 -14.39 10.13
CA GLU A 278 -6.66 -15.42 10.63
C GLU A 278 -8.08 -14.88 10.86
N LYS A 279 -8.21 -13.62 11.32
CA LYS A 279 -9.52 -12.94 11.37
C LYS A 279 -10.17 -12.82 9.99
N ALA A 280 -9.43 -12.36 8.98
CA ALA A 280 -9.95 -12.24 7.61
C ALA A 280 -10.37 -13.60 7.01
N LYS A 281 -9.62 -14.68 7.30
CA LYS A 281 -10.01 -16.05 6.94
C LYS A 281 -11.30 -16.50 7.64
N GLN A 282 -11.45 -16.23 8.93
CA GLN A 282 -12.67 -16.56 9.69
C GLN A 282 -13.89 -15.82 9.14
N GLU A 283 -13.75 -14.53 8.83
CA GLU A 283 -14.80 -13.73 8.18
C GLU A 283 -15.16 -14.30 6.80
N LEU A 284 -14.17 -14.61 5.95
CA LEU A 284 -14.39 -15.24 4.64
C LEU A 284 -15.11 -16.58 4.75
N ALA A 285 -14.70 -17.46 5.67
CA ALA A 285 -15.36 -18.74 5.92
C ALA A 285 -16.82 -18.53 6.39
N GLY A 286 -17.06 -17.54 7.25
CA GLY A 286 -18.40 -17.14 7.67
C GLY A 286 -19.28 -16.63 6.52
N PHE A 287 -18.72 -15.86 5.58
CA PHE A 287 -19.45 -15.44 4.37
C PHE A 287 -19.72 -16.61 3.42
N GLN A 288 -18.76 -17.53 3.22
CA GLN A 288 -18.95 -18.73 2.42
C GLN A 288 -20.06 -19.62 3.00
N ALA A 289 -20.07 -19.86 4.31
CA ALA A 289 -21.12 -20.61 4.99
C ALA A 289 -22.51 -19.96 4.82
N LYS A 290 -22.61 -18.63 4.95
CA LYS A 290 -23.85 -17.87 4.68
C LYS A 290 -24.32 -17.99 3.22
N MET A 291 -23.39 -17.96 2.26
CA MET A 291 -23.74 -18.13 0.84
C MET A 291 -24.21 -19.55 0.53
N ILE A 292 -23.60 -20.57 1.15
CA ILE A 292 -24.04 -21.97 1.01
C ILE A 292 -25.43 -22.16 1.63
N SER A 293 -25.68 -21.66 2.84
CA SER A 293 -27.00 -21.79 3.48
C SER A 293 -28.09 -21.03 2.74
N GLN A 294 -27.80 -19.84 2.19
CA GLN A 294 -28.74 -19.11 1.33
C GLN A 294 -29.04 -19.85 0.03
N ARG A 295 -28.04 -20.50 -0.59
CA ARG A 295 -28.25 -21.33 -1.79
C ARG A 295 -29.13 -22.54 -1.46
N ALA A 296 -28.82 -23.28 -0.39
CA ALA A 296 -29.61 -24.41 0.08
C ALA A 296 -31.07 -24.02 0.43
N ALA A 297 -31.27 -22.87 1.08
CA ALA A 297 -32.61 -22.36 1.38
C ALA A 297 -33.40 -22.02 0.09
N ARG A 298 -32.77 -21.34 -0.87
CA ARG A 298 -33.39 -21.05 -2.18
C ARG A 298 -33.70 -22.33 -2.97
N GLU A 299 -32.79 -23.30 -2.94
CA GLU A 299 -32.98 -24.61 -3.58
C GLU A 299 -34.14 -25.38 -2.95
N SER A 300 -34.24 -25.40 -1.61
CA SER A 300 -35.39 -25.98 -0.89
C SER A 300 -36.71 -25.33 -1.28
N VAL A 301 -36.78 -24.00 -1.40
CA VAL A 301 -37.99 -23.28 -1.83
C VAL A 301 -38.33 -23.62 -3.29
N LEU A 302 -37.34 -23.66 -4.19
CA LEU A 302 -37.55 -24.05 -5.59
C LEU A 302 -37.97 -25.52 -5.71
N GLN A 303 -37.46 -26.41 -4.86
CA GLN A 303 -37.84 -27.82 -4.80
C GLN A 303 -39.29 -27.97 -4.30
N GLU A 304 -39.70 -27.21 -3.28
CA GLU A 304 -41.08 -27.17 -2.80
C GLU A 304 -42.04 -26.64 -3.88
N GLN A 305 -41.67 -25.58 -4.60
CA GLN A 305 -42.45 -25.05 -5.72
C GLN A 305 -42.55 -26.04 -6.87
N ARG A 306 -41.45 -26.74 -7.22
CA ARG A 306 -41.45 -27.81 -8.23
C ARG A 306 -42.32 -28.99 -7.80
N ALA A 307 -42.31 -29.37 -6.51
CA ALA A 307 -43.19 -30.41 -5.98
C ALA A 307 -44.67 -30.01 -6.10
N LYS A 308 -45.03 -28.79 -5.69
CA LYS A 308 -46.39 -28.22 -5.84
C LYS A 308 -46.85 -28.14 -7.30
N ALA A 309 -45.98 -27.70 -8.21
CA ALA A 309 -46.26 -27.69 -9.65
C ALA A 309 -46.41 -29.12 -10.20
N GLY A 310 -45.61 -30.07 -9.71
CA GLY A 310 -45.69 -31.49 -10.04
C GLY A 310 -47.00 -32.14 -9.61
N THR A 311 -47.47 -31.88 -8.39
CA THR A 311 -48.75 -32.41 -7.88
C THR A 311 -49.94 -31.80 -8.61
N LEU A 312 -49.95 -30.48 -8.84
CA LEU A 312 -50.99 -29.81 -9.66
C LEU A 312 -51.00 -30.33 -11.10
N GLY A 313 -49.82 -30.50 -11.72
CA GLY A 313 -49.70 -31.07 -13.06
C GLY A 313 -50.15 -32.53 -13.14
N ALA A 314 -49.91 -33.34 -12.11
CA ALA A 314 -50.42 -34.70 -12.02
C ALA A 314 -51.94 -34.74 -11.85
N ALA A 315 -52.52 -33.90 -10.98
CA ALA A 315 -53.95 -33.76 -10.81
C ALA A 315 -54.65 -33.32 -12.11
N ASN A 316 -54.12 -32.32 -12.80
CA ASN A 316 -54.65 -31.87 -14.09
C ASN A 316 -54.60 -32.98 -15.16
N ARG A 317 -53.50 -33.76 -15.24
CA ARG A 317 -53.42 -34.91 -16.15
C ARG A 317 -54.47 -35.98 -15.81
N ALA A 318 -54.66 -36.30 -14.53
CA ALA A 318 -55.66 -37.27 -14.09
C ALA A 318 -57.09 -36.82 -14.41
N LEU A 319 -57.40 -35.52 -14.18
CA LEU A 319 -58.72 -34.94 -14.46
C LEU A 319 -59.01 -34.89 -15.97
N LEU A 320 -58.02 -34.55 -16.80
CA LEU A 320 -58.13 -34.65 -18.25
C LEU A 320 -58.34 -36.11 -18.70
N ALA A 321 -57.55 -37.06 -18.19
CA ALA A 321 -57.71 -38.48 -18.50
C ALA A 321 -59.11 -39.00 -18.12
N GLN A 322 -59.66 -38.55 -16.98
CA GLN A 322 -61.03 -38.86 -16.57
C GLN A 322 -62.06 -38.25 -17.54
N GLN A 323 -61.91 -36.99 -17.97
CA GLN A 323 -62.83 -36.39 -18.95
C GLN A 323 -62.76 -37.05 -20.33
N PHE A 324 -61.57 -37.40 -20.82
CA PHE A 324 -61.43 -38.14 -22.07
C PHE A 324 -62.00 -39.57 -21.94
N GLY A 325 -61.74 -40.27 -20.84
CA GLY A 325 -62.34 -41.58 -20.56
C GLY A 325 -63.87 -41.55 -20.48
N LEU A 326 -64.45 -40.50 -19.87
CA LEU A 326 -65.91 -40.30 -19.86
C LEU A 326 -66.46 -40.02 -21.26
N LYS A 327 -65.78 -39.19 -22.08
CA LYS A 327 -66.17 -38.93 -23.47
C LYS A 327 -66.06 -40.17 -24.36
N GLU A 328 -65.04 -41.01 -24.15
CA GLU A 328 -64.94 -42.31 -24.81
C GLU A 328 -66.06 -43.25 -24.37
N ALA A 329 -66.39 -43.29 -23.08
CA ALA A 329 -67.48 -44.12 -22.57
C ALA A 329 -68.85 -43.69 -23.13
N THR A 330 -69.14 -42.38 -23.19
CA THR A 330 -70.38 -41.89 -23.80
C THR A 330 -70.41 -42.11 -25.31
N PHE A 331 -69.28 -41.93 -26.02
CA PHE A 331 -69.20 -42.22 -27.45
C PHE A 331 -69.42 -43.72 -27.75
N ARG A 332 -68.81 -44.63 -26.97
CA ARG A 332 -69.04 -46.08 -27.08
C ARG A 332 -70.50 -46.45 -26.77
N ALA A 333 -71.11 -45.84 -25.75
CA ALA A 333 -72.51 -46.07 -25.41
C ALA A 333 -73.47 -45.58 -26.52
N ALA A 334 -73.20 -44.40 -27.09
CA ALA A 334 -73.96 -43.86 -28.22
C ALA A 334 -73.82 -44.75 -29.48
N ALA A 335 -72.61 -45.23 -29.79
CA ALA A 335 -72.39 -46.16 -30.89
C ALA A 335 -73.15 -47.49 -30.70
N GLN A 336 -73.15 -48.06 -29.49
CA GLN A 336 -73.95 -49.25 -29.17
C GLN A 336 -75.46 -48.98 -29.29
N GLN A 337 -75.93 -47.80 -28.87
CA GLN A 337 -77.34 -47.42 -29.00
C GLN A 337 -77.74 -47.25 -30.48
N GLN A 338 -76.88 -46.65 -31.30
CA GLN A 338 -77.09 -46.51 -32.75
C GLN A 338 -77.11 -47.88 -33.44
N GLN A 339 -76.25 -48.81 -33.03
CA GLN A 339 -76.25 -50.19 -33.53
C GLN A 339 -77.53 -50.93 -33.14
N ARG A 340 -78.05 -50.75 -31.91
CA ARG A 340 -79.38 -51.27 -31.50
C ARG A 340 -80.52 -50.65 -32.30
N GLN A 341 -80.48 -49.35 -32.60
CA GLN A 341 -81.49 -48.70 -33.44
C GLN A 341 -81.47 -49.22 -34.88
N GLN A 342 -80.29 -49.46 -35.47
CA GLN A 342 -80.18 -50.09 -36.79
C GLN A 342 -80.76 -51.52 -36.80
N GLN A 343 -80.51 -52.31 -35.75
CA GLN A 343 -81.14 -53.64 -35.61
C GLN A 343 -82.67 -53.54 -35.49
N GLN A 344 -83.20 -52.57 -34.74
CA GLN A 344 -84.65 -52.34 -34.64
C GLN A 344 -85.26 -51.89 -35.99
N GLN A 345 -84.59 -51.02 -36.74
CA GLN A 345 -85.05 -50.57 -38.06
C GLN A 345 -85.01 -51.70 -39.11
N GLN A 346 -84.04 -52.62 -39.02
CA GLN A 346 -84.02 -53.84 -39.84
C GLN A 346 -85.17 -54.81 -39.49
N HIS A 347 -85.74 -54.72 -38.29
CA HIS A 347 -86.92 -55.50 -37.89
C HIS A 347 -88.27 -54.81 -38.17
N SER A 348 -88.33 -53.49 -38.35
CA SER A 348 -89.59 -52.75 -38.59
C SER A 348 -89.98 -52.61 -40.07
N GLY A 349 -89.29 -53.28 -40.99
CA GLY A 349 -89.52 -53.21 -42.44
C GLY A 349 -90.68 -54.06 -42.97
N ARG A 350 -91.88 -54.03 -42.36
CA ARG A 350 -93.08 -54.70 -42.93
C ARG A 350 -94.44 -54.09 -42.48
N HIS A 351 -95.00 -53.26 -43.37
CA HIS A 351 -96.43 -52.99 -43.64
C HIS A 351 -97.36 -52.21 -42.65
N HIS A 352 -98.24 -51.43 -43.30
CA HIS A 352 -99.65 -51.07 -42.99
C HIS A 352 -100.03 -49.81 -42.17
N SER A 353 -100.36 -48.74 -42.92
CA SER A 353 -101.67 -48.07 -43.08
C SER A 353 -102.68 -47.82 -41.92
N ASP A 354 -103.05 -46.54 -41.80
CA ASP A 354 -104.39 -45.91 -41.67
C ASP A 354 -105.24 -45.86 -40.35
N MET A 355 -105.85 -44.66 -40.17
CA MET A 355 -106.92 -44.21 -39.23
C MET A 355 -106.56 -44.11 -37.71
N GLU A 356 -107.12 -43.22 -36.88
CA GLU A 356 -108.33 -42.35 -36.96
C GLU A 356 -108.23 -41.04 -36.11
N LEU A 357 -109.32 -40.25 -35.99
CA LEU A 357 -109.50 -38.89 -35.42
C LEU A 357 -110.10 -38.88 -33.97
N PRO A 358 -110.62 -37.78 -33.35
CA PRO A 358 -110.00 -36.48 -32.95
C PRO A 358 -110.40 -35.95 -31.51
N ARG A 359 -110.00 -34.69 -31.19
CA ARG A 359 -110.54 -33.74 -30.15
C ARG A 359 -110.14 -33.98 -28.66
N GLU A 360 -109.97 -32.97 -27.77
CA GLU A 360 -110.40 -31.54 -27.71
C GLU A 360 -109.30 -30.49 -27.35
N ARG A 361 -109.72 -29.20 -27.29
CA ARG A 361 -109.04 -27.94 -26.88
C ARG A 361 -109.27 -27.67 -25.35
N PRO A 362 -108.83 -26.57 -24.66
CA PRO A 362 -108.60 -25.20 -25.19
C PRO A 362 -107.59 -24.19 -24.53
N HIS A 363 -107.39 -23.07 -25.27
CA HIS A 363 -107.02 -21.67 -24.91
C HIS A 363 -105.70 -21.30 -24.16
N GLY A 364 -105.03 -20.23 -24.66
CA GLY A 364 -103.90 -19.49 -24.02
C GLY A 364 -104.37 -18.19 -23.34
N PRO A 365 -103.66 -17.02 -23.37
CA PRO A 365 -102.40 -16.68 -24.09
C PRO A 365 -101.38 -15.78 -23.30
N ALA A 366 -100.36 -15.26 -24.02
CA ALA A 366 -99.69 -13.94 -23.85
C ALA A 366 -98.43 -13.71 -22.94
N SER A 367 -97.36 -13.23 -23.61
CA SER A 367 -96.44 -12.11 -23.24
C SER A 367 -95.21 -12.23 -22.29
N HIS A 368 -94.08 -11.80 -22.87
CA HIS A 368 -92.92 -11.02 -22.33
C HIS A 368 -91.89 -11.56 -21.29
N GLU A 369 -90.64 -11.57 -21.77
CA GLU A 369 -89.37 -11.05 -21.18
C GLU A 369 -88.67 -11.58 -19.91
N ALA A 370 -87.36 -11.80 -20.11
CA ALA A 370 -86.20 -11.40 -19.29
C ALA A 370 -85.71 -12.21 -18.06
N TRP A 371 -84.37 -12.20 -17.94
CA TRP A 371 -83.43 -12.67 -16.90
C TRP A 371 -83.92 -13.02 -15.48
N ASP A 372 -83.39 -14.13 -14.95
CA ASP A 372 -82.45 -14.12 -13.80
C ASP A 372 -81.67 -15.47 -13.74
N PRO A 373 -80.53 -15.59 -13.02
CA PRO A 373 -80.62 -16.35 -11.78
C PRO A 373 -79.65 -15.94 -10.66
N CYS A 374 -80.17 -15.83 -9.44
CA CYS A 374 -79.38 -15.99 -8.23
C CYS A 374 -80.20 -16.62 -7.09
N LYS A 375 -79.69 -17.68 -6.45
CA LYS A 375 -80.16 -18.15 -5.13
C LYS A 375 -79.00 -18.69 -4.29
N GLN A 376 -78.84 -18.11 -3.11
CA GLN A 376 -78.31 -18.79 -1.93
C GLN A 376 -79.45 -19.03 -0.94
N GLU A 377 -79.21 -19.94 0.01
CA GLU A 377 -80.21 -20.49 0.93
C GLU A 377 -79.99 -19.95 2.37
N PRO A 378 -81.04 -19.78 3.20
CA PRO A 378 -80.94 -19.02 4.45
C PRO A 378 -80.96 -19.87 5.74
N GLN A 379 -80.53 -19.28 6.86
CA GLN A 379 -80.99 -19.67 8.20
C GLN A 379 -81.43 -18.47 9.05
N ARG A 380 -82.35 -18.75 9.99
CA ARG A 380 -83.18 -17.81 10.76
C ARG A 380 -82.57 -17.40 12.11
N GLN A 381 -82.93 -16.21 12.60
CA GLN A 381 -83.82 -15.92 13.76
C GLN A 381 -83.76 -14.39 14.04
N GLY A 382 -84.86 -13.61 14.10
CA GLY A 382 -85.83 -13.48 15.20
C GLY A 382 -85.31 -12.49 16.27
N SER A 383 -85.97 -11.43 16.74
CA SER A 383 -87.30 -10.78 16.56
C SER A 383 -87.23 -9.34 17.18
N GLY A 384 -88.15 -8.38 17.06
CA GLY A 384 -89.47 -8.26 16.41
C GLY A 384 -90.32 -7.12 17.06
N SER A 385 -91.29 -6.53 16.34
CA SER A 385 -92.15 -5.37 16.75
C SER A 385 -91.41 -4.00 16.88
N ARG A 386 -92.00 -2.82 16.64
CA ARG A 386 -93.42 -2.40 16.47
C ARG A 386 -93.54 -1.16 15.54
N GLU A 387 -94.79 -0.76 15.25
CA GLU A 387 -95.30 0.24 14.29
C GLU A 387 -94.75 1.68 14.39
N GLY A 388 -94.84 2.43 13.28
CA GLY A 388 -94.73 3.90 13.23
C GLY A 388 -94.43 4.44 11.82
N GLY A 389 -95.43 5.01 11.13
CA GLY A 389 -95.29 5.45 9.72
C GLY A 389 -94.83 6.91 9.54
N ALA A 390 -94.32 7.23 8.35
CA ALA A 390 -94.19 8.60 7.84
C ALA A 390 -94.01 8.62 6.29
N PRO A 391 -94.77 9.42 5.54
CA PRO A 391 -94.45 9.73 4.14
C PRO A 391 -93.41 10.86 4.08
N GLY A 392 -92.33 10.67 3.32
CA GLY A 392 -91.31 11.72 3.10
C GLY A 392 -89.88 11.18 3.08
N ARG A 393 -89.45 10.64 1.93
CA ARG A 393 -88.03 10.26 1.71
C ARG A 393 -87.57 10.27 0.24
N VAL A 394 -88.30 10.95 -0.65
CA VAL A 394 -87.89 11.10 -2.07
C VAL A 394 -86.98 12.33 -2.26
N SER A 395 -87.24 13.42 -1.55
CA SER A 395 -86.52 14.68 -1.73
C SER A 395 -85.02 14.61 -1.42
N THR A 396 -84.56 13.78 -0.47
CA THR A 396 -83.16 13.82 -0.02
C THR A 396 -82.15 13.31 -1.05
N VAL A 397 -82.54 12.40 -1.95
CA VAL A 397 -81.65 11.89 -3.01
C VAL A 397 -81.76 12.76 -4.26
N GLU A 398 -82.97 13.17 -4.64
CA GLU A 398 -83.19 14.09 -5.76
C GLU A 398 -82.54 15.46 -5.51
N GLU A 399 -82.68 16.04 -4.31
CA GLU A 399 -81.96 17.26 -3.94
C GLU A 399 -80.43 17.08 -3.95
N ALA A 400 -79.91 15.91 -3.58
CA ALA A 400 -78.47 15.65 -3.63
C ALA A 400 -77.96 15.56 -5.08
N VAL A 401 -78.70 14.88 -5.96
CA VAL A 401 -78.43 14.83 -7.39
C VAL A 401 -78.55 16.21 -8.03
N GLN A 402 -79.54 17.01 -7.64
CA GLN A 402 -79.74 18.36 -8.17
C GLN A 402 -78.66 19.34 -7.71
N LYS A 403 -78.24 19.28 -6.43
CA LYS A 403 -77.06 20.03 -5.93
C LYS A 403 -75.76 19.62 -6.62
N LEU A 404 -75.60 18.33 -6.96
CA LEU A 404 -74.46 17.86 -7.77
C LEU A 404 -74.53 18.36 -9.22
N CYS A 405 -75.71 18.39 -9.83
CA CYS A 405 -75.91 18.93 -11.18
C CYS A 405 -75.61 20.44 -11.23
N GLU A 406 -76.08 21.21 -10.24
CA GLU A 406 -75.77 22.64 -10.08
C GLU A 406 -74.26 22.88 -9.90
N ALA A 407 -73.59 22.09 -9.04
CA ALA A 407 -72.15 22.17 -8.83
C ALA A 407 -71.32 21.78 -10.07
N ALA A 408 -71.81 20.86 -10.89
CA ALA A 408 -71.21 20.45 -12.16
C ALA A 408 -71.59 21.37 -13.35
N LEU A 409 -72.48 22.34 -13.14
CA LEU A 409 -73.11 23.17 -14.19
C LEU A 409 -73.79 22.34 -15.31
N ALA A 410 -74.35 21.19 -14.93
CA ALA A 410 -75.06 20.29 -15.85
C ALA A 410 -76.59 20.46 -15.71
N PRO A 411 -77.36 20.52 -16.80
CA PRO A 411 -78.81 20.77 -16.75
C PRO A 411 -79.63 19.60 -16.19
N HIS A 412 -79.07 18.39 -16.16
CA HIS A 412 -79.70 17.19 -15.59
C HIS A 412 -78.65 16.12 -15.26
N ALA A 413 -79.04 15.12 -14.45
CA ALA A 413 -78.16 14.07 -13.95
C ALA A 413 -77.43 13.30 -15.07
N GLN A 414 -78.09 13.05 -16.20
CA GLN A 414 -77.45 12.37 -17.33
C GLN A 414 -76.32 13.22 -17.94
N ALA A 415 -76.55 14.51 -18.22
CA ALA A 415 -75.51 15.41 -18.74
C ALA A 415 -74.34 15.59 -17.76
N MET A 416 -74.62 15.52 -16.45
CA MET A 416 -73.59 15.49 -15.42
C MET A 416 -72.73 14.22 -15.53
N LEU A 417 -73.35 13.04 -15.66
CA LEU A 417 -72.65 11.77 -15.85
C LEU A 417 -71.84 11.77 -17.16
N ASP A 418 -72.43 12.22 -18.26
CA ASP A 418 -71.79 12.29 -19.58
C ASP A 418 -70.56 13.23 -19.58
N CYS A 419 -70.57 14.28 -18.75
CA CYS A 419 -69.40 15.16 -18.56
C CYS A 419 -68.40 14.64 -17.51
N MET A 420 -68.87 13.92 -16.48
CA MET A 420 -68.03 13.47 -15.37
C MET A 420 -67.31 12.16 -15.66
N LEU A 421 -67.93 11.22 -16.38
CA LEU A 421 -67.30 9.93 -16.71
C LEU A 421 -66.00 10.10 -17.53
N PRO A 422 -65.96 10.84 -18.66
CA PRO A 422 -64.71 11.06 -19.39
C PRO A 422 -63.66 11.83 -18.57
N ARG A 423 -64.10 12.75 -17.69
CA ARG A 423 -63.18 13.47 -16.78
C ARG A 423 -62.63 12.56 -15.68
N GLN A 424 -63.43 11.63 -15.16
CA GLN A 424 -63.01 10.64 -14.19
C GLN A 424 -62.03 9.64 -14.81
N GLU A 425 -62.30 9.18 -16.03
CA GLU A 425 -61.39 8.33 -16.82
C GLU A 425 -60.08 9.08 -17.14
N THR A 426 -60.15 10.34 -17.55
CA THR A 426 -58.97 11.19 -17.79
C THR A 426 -58.16 11.39 -16.50
N TYR A 427 -58.82 11.66 -15.37
CA TYR A 427 -58.15 11.82 -14.07
C TYR A 427 -57.53 10.50 -13.58
N ALA A 428 -58.23 9.37 -13.73
CA ALA A 428 -57.70 8.05 -13.40
C ALA A 428 -56.49 7.71 -14.29
N SER A 429 -56.56 8.01 -15.59
CA SER A 429 -55.46 7.83 -16.54
C SER A 429 -54.24 8.70 -16.19
N LEU A 430 -54.45 9.99 -15.89
CA LEU A 430 -53.38 10.89 -15.43
C LEU A 430 -52.78 10.46 -14.09
N THR A 431 -53.59 9.98 -13.16
CA THR A 431 -53.11 9.47 -11.86
C THR A 431 -52.31 8.17 -12.05
N ALA A 432 -52.75 7.28 -12.93
CA ALA A 432 -52.02 6.07 -13.30
C ALA A 432 -50.70 6.39 -14.02
N MET A 433 -50.68 7.36 -14.94
CA MET A 433 -49.45 7.84 -15.57
C MET A 433 -48.50 8.48 -14.55
N HIS A 434 -49.00 9.31 -13.64
CA HIS A 434 -48.16 9.95 -12.63
C HIS A 434 -47.54 8.89 -11.68
N LYS A 435 -48.32 7.88 -11.29
CA LYS A 435 -47.83 6.74 -10.50
C LYS A 435 -46.80 5.91 -11.26
N ALA A 436 -47.01 5.64 -12.55
CA ALA A 436 -46.06 4.93 -13.40
C ALA A 436 -44.75 5.72 -13.58
N VAL A 437 -44.81 7.06 -13.73
CA VAL A 437 -43.62 7.92 -13.78
C VAL A 437 -42.89 7.93 -12.45
N GLN A 438 -43.59 8.02 -11.31
CA GLN A 438 -42.96 7.92 -9.98
C GLN A 438 -42.30 6.55 -9.74
N GLU A 439 -42.93 5.46 -10.19
CA GLU A 439 -42.35 4.11 -10.14
C GLU A 439 -41.10 4.01 -11.02
N GLN A 440 -41.12 4.58 -12.22
CA GLN A 440 -39.97 4.65 -13.13
C GLN A 440 -38.84 5.54 -12.59
N GLU A 441 -39.14 6.67 -11.96
CA GLU A 441 -38.13 7.52 -11.28
C GLU A 441 -37.48 6.79 -10.10
N ALA A 442 -38.27 6.04 -9.31
CA ALA A 442 -37.75 5.21 -8.22
C ALA A 442 -36.89 4.04 -8.72
N GLU A 443 -37.25 3.43 -9.85
CA GLU A 443 -36.47 2.38 -10.50
C GLU A 443 -35.15 2.92 -11.07
N LEU A 444 -35.20 3.99 -11.86
CA LEU A 444 -33.99 4.67 -12.39
C LEU A 444 -33.08 5.17 -11.26
N THR A 445 -33.64 5.65 -10.14
CA THR A 445 -32.84 6.04 -8.96
C THR A 445 -32.13 4.84 -8.36
N ARG A 446 -32.80 3.69 -8.22
CA ARG A 446 -32.17 2.43 -7.77
C ARG A 446 -31.12 1.93 -8.76
N GLU A 447 -31.34 2.01 -10.06
CA GLU A 447 -30.35 1.64 -11.08
C GLU A 447 -29.12 2.55 -11.01
N VAL A 448 -29.29 3.86 -10.86
CA VAL A 448 -28.18 4.82 -10.69
C VAL A 448 -27.43 4.57 -9.38
N GLU A 449 -28.12 4.23 -8.29
CA GLU A 449 -27.48 3.85 -7.02
C GLU A 449 -26.73 2.52 -7.11
N ALA A 450 -27.30 1.52 -7.78
CA ALA A 450 -26.67 0.23 -8.04
C ALA A 450 -25.45 0.38 -8.96
N ALA A 451 -25.54 1.19 -10.02
CA ALA A 451 -24.42 1.50 -10.91
C ALA A 451 -23.32 2.30 -10.19
N ARG A 452 -23.69 3.25 -9.30
CA ARG A 452 -22.74 3.93 -8.42
C ARG A 452 -22.10 2.99 -7.41
N GLN A 453 -22.84 2.00 -6.91
CA GLN A 453 -22.28 0.99 -6.01
C GLN A 453 -21.34 0.06 -6.76
N ALA A 454 -21.72 -0.48 -7.93
CA ALA A 454 -20.85 -1.25 -8.80
C ALA A 454 -19.62 -0.45 -9.25
N LEU A 455 -19.73 0.87 -9.46
CA LEU A 455 -18.59 1.74 -9.72
C LEU A 455 -17.68 1.91 -8.48
N ARG A 456 -18.25 1.99 -7.26
CA ARG A 456 -17.45 1.98 -6.02
C ARG A 456 -16.76 0.62 -5.82
N ASP A 457 -17.45 -0.48 -6.05
CA ASP A 457 -16.95 -1.84 -5.88
C ASP A 457 -15.87 -2.16 -6.94
N THR A 458 -16.02 -1.69 -8.18
CA THR A 458 -14.99 -1.79 -9.22
C THR A 458 -13.84 -0.79 -9.03
N GLN A 459 -14.07 0.39 -8.44
CA GLN A 459 -12.98 1.28 -8.03
C GLN A 459 -12.20 0.72 -6.83
N GLN A 460 -12.85 0.03 -5.89
CA GLN A 460 -12.18 -0.69 -4.81
C GLN A 460 -11.50 -1.98 -5.30
N GLY A 461 -12.06 -2.66 -6.31
CA GLY A 461 -11.45 -3.81 -6.98
C GLY A 461 -10.31 -3.46 -7.95
N SER A 462 -10.32 -2.24 -8.51
CA SER A 462 -9.24 -1.71 -9.36
C SER A 462 -8.12 -1.08 -8.53
N ARG A 463 -8.49 -0.36 -7.46
CA ARG A 463 -7.60 0.01 -6.35
C ARG A 463 -7.50 -1.14 -5.34
N SER A 464 -7.45 -2.38 -5.83
CA SER A 464 -7.32 -3.55 -4.97
C SER A 464 -6.12 -3.36 -4.07
N SER A 465 -6.31 -3.57 -2.76
CA SER A 465 -5.20 -3.56 -1.82
C SER A 465 -4.11 -4.55 -2.23
N THR A 466 -4.43 -5.60 -3.00
CA THR A 466 -3.42 -6.50 -3.58
C THR A 466 -2.56 -5.84 -4.65
N THR A 467 -3.07 -5.04 -5.60
CA THR A 467 -2.20 -4.46 -6.65
C THR A 467 -1.26 -3.41 -6.07
N GLN A 468 -1.74 -2.55 -5.17
CA GLN A 468 -0.86 -1.61 -4.46
C GLN A 468 0.08 -2.34 -3.49
N ALA A 469 -0.39 -3.31 -2.70
CA ALA A 469 0.50 -4.05 -1.79
C ALA A 469 1.48 -4.97 -2.53
N HIS A 470 1.18 -5.45 -3.74
CA HIS A 470 2.15 -6.15 -4.59
C HIS A 470 3.20 -5.19 -5.14
N LEU A 471 2.84 -3.95 -5.48
CA LEU A 471 3.81 -2.90 -5.84
C LEU A 471 4.66 -2.51 -4.63
N ASP A 472 4.06 -2.30 -3.46
CA ASP A 472 4.78 -1.94 -2.23
C ASP A 472 5.68 -3.11 -1.76
N ALA A 473 5.22 -4.36 -1.89
CA ALA A 473 6.03 -5.55 -1.60
C ALA A 473 7.16 -5.72 -2.61
N ALA A 474 6.92 -5.53 -3.91
CA ALA A 474 7.97 -5.57 -4.93
C ALA A 474 9.00 -4.44 -4.73
N GLN A 475 8.57 -3.25 -4.29
CA GLN A 475 9.47 -2.16 -3.90
C GLN A 475 10.28 -2.51 -2.65
N ALA A 476 9.67 -3.16 -1.65
CA ALA A 476 10.37 -3.63 -0.46
C ALA A 476 11.39 -4.72 -0.81
N GLU A 477 11.01 -5.73 -1.60
CA GLU A 477 11.91 -6.78 -2.10
C GLU A 477 13.06 -6.21 -2.94
N LEU A 478 12.78 -5.24 -3.82
CA LEU A 478 13.82 -4.54 -4.59
C LEU A 478 14.78 -3.78 -3.66
N SER A 479 14.27 -3.09 -2.62
CA SER A 479 15.11 -2.37 -1.67
C SER A 479 16.02 -3.31 -0.87
N VAL A 480 15.52 -4.49 -0.47
CA VAL A 480 16.30 -5.54 0.21
C VAL A 480 17.31 -6.19 -0.74
N ALA A 481 16.94 -6.41 -2.01
CA ALA A 481 17.85 -6.93 -3.03
C ALA A 481 19.00 -5.94 -3.31
N LEU A 482 18.71 -4.64 -3.38
CA LEU A 482 19.72 -3.59 -3.54
C LEU A 482 20.66 -3.52 -2.33
N GLN A 483 20.15 -3.54 -1.10
CA GLN A 483 20.98 -3.58 0.11
C GLN A 483 21.87 -4.82 0.17
N ARG A 484 21.35 -5.99 -0.23
CA ARG A 484 22.16 -7.23 -0.35
C ARG A 484 23.24 -7.09 -1.42
N ALA A 485 22.94 -6.46 -2.56
CA ALA A 485 23.93 -6.22 -3.62
C ALA A 485 25.01 -5.22 -3.19
N GLU A 486 24.68 -4.20 -2.40
CA GLU A 486 25.65 -3.25 -1.82
C GLU A 486 26.53 -3.93 -0.76
N ALA A 487 25.95 -4.71 0.14
CA ALA A 487 26.72 -5.51 1.11
C ALA A 487 27.64 -6.53 0.42
N ALA A 488 27.20 -7.14 -0.69
CA ALA A 488 28.03 -8.01 -1.52
C ALA A 488 29.17 -7.27 -2.23
N LYS A 489 28.94 -6.04 -2.72
CA LYS A 489 30.00 -5.18 -3.27
C LYS A 489 31.03 -4.80 -2.21
N GLU A 490 30.58 -4.46 -1.00
CA GLU A 490 31.49 -4.16 0.11
C GLU A 490 32.34 -5.36 0.55
N SER A 491 31.73 -6.54 0.69
CA SER A 491 32.46 -7.75 1.08
C SER A 491 33.44 -8.18 -0.02
N HIS A 492 33.04 -8.10 -1.29
CA HIS A 492 33.94 -8.28 -2.43
C HIS A 492 35.09 -7.27 -2.41
N ALA A 493 34.83 -5.98 -2.15
CA ALA A 493 35.88 -4.96 -2.05
C ALA A 493 36.84 -5.21 -0.87
N LYS A 494 36.36 -5.77 0.26
CA LYS A 494 37.21 -6.19 1.39
C LYS A 494 38.10 -7.37 0.99
N ILE A 495 37.54 -8.39 0.32
CA ILE A 495 38.29 -9.56 -0.19
C ILE A 495 39.33 -9.14 -1.22
N MET A 496 38.99 -8.26 -2.17
CA MET A 496 39.93 -7.78 -3.19
C MET A 496 41.12 -7.00 -2.60
N ARG A 497 40.93 -6.23 -1.52
CA ARG A 497 42.07 -5.59 -0.81
C ARG A 497 42.97 -6.64 -0.18
N ALA A 498 42.40 -7.59 0.57
CA ALA A 498 43.16 -8.66 1.20
C ALA A 498 43.91 -9.52 0.15
N TYR A 499 43.32 -9.77 -1.01
CA TYR A 499 43.97 -10.44 -2.13
C TYR A 499 45.17 -9.63 -2.68
N VAL A 500 45.03 -8.32 -2.87
CA VAL A 500 46.15 -7.44 -3.28
C VAL A 500 47.27 -7.45 -2.22
N ASP A 501 46.93 -7.38 -0.93
CA ASP A 501 47.91 -7.43 0.16
C ASP A 501 48.65 -8.78 0.21
N VAL A 502 47.93 -9.90 0.07
CA VAL A 502 48.52 -11.26 0.00
C VAL A 502 49.42 -11.39 -1.23
N ARG A 503 48.97 -10.93 -2.39
CA ARG A 503 49.76 -10.94 -3.63
C ARG A 503 51.05 -10.12 -3.48
N ALA A 504 50.98 -8.90 -2.93
CA ALA A 504 52.16 -8.08 -2.68
C ALA A 504 53.11 -8.73 -1.67
N GLY A 505 52.58 -9.40 -0.64
CA GLY A 505 53.35 -10.22 0.30
C GLY A 505 54.07 -11.39 -0.39
N LEU A 506 53.40 -12.11 -1.28
CA LEU A 506 53.99 -13.19 -2.08
C LEU A 506 55.05 -12.68 -3.06
N GLU A 507 54.80 -11.55 -3.75
CA GLU A 507 55.79 -10.88 -4.61
C GLU A 507 57.06 -10.49 -3.84
N HIS A 508 56.91 -9.96 -2.62
CA HIS A 508 58.03 -9.64 -1.73
C HIS A 508 58.79 -10.89 -1.26
N ILE A 509 58.08 -11.94 -0.83
CA ILE A 509 58.68 -13.22 -0.41
C ILE A 509 59.43 -13.86 -1.59
N ALA A 510 58.84 -13.92 -2.78
CA ALA A 510 59.48 -14.45 -3.98
C ALA A 510 60.73 -13.66 -4.37
N THR A 511 60.72 -12.33 -4.21
CA THR A 511 61.89 -11.46 -4.44
C THR A 511 63.01 -11.75 -3.43
N MET A 512 62.68 -11.84 -2.13
CA MET A 512 63.63 -12.18 -1.06
C MET A 512 64.26 -13.57 -1.26
N LEU A 513 63.45 -14.56 -1.64
CA LEU A 513 63.89 -15.94 -1.88
C LEU A 513 64.51 -16.16 -3.26
N GLY A 514 64.47 -15.14 -4.14
CA GLY A 514 65.06 -15.17 -5.47
C GLY A 514 66.56 -15.45 -5.47
N GLN A 515 67.25 -15.06 -4.39
CA GLN A 515 68.69 -15.27 -4.21
C GLN A 515 69.06 -16.70 -3.79
N LEU A 516 68.10 -17.52 -3.34
CA LEU A 516 68.36 -18.91 -2.95
C LEU A 516 68.22 -19.84 -4.15
N PRO A 517 69.14 -20.82 -4.32
CA PRO A 517 69.12 -21.74 -5.45
C PRO A 517 67.86 -22.61 -5.42
N LEU A 518 67.27 -22.79 -6.61
CA LEU A 518 66.19 -23.75 -6.83
C LEU A 518 66.73 -25.18 -6.78
N PRO A 519 65.91 -26.16 -6.34
CA PRO A 519 66.21 -27.57 -6.56
C PRO A 519 66.43 -27.86 -8.05
N PRO A 520 67.40 -28.74 -8.41
CA PRO A 520 67.71 -29.02 -9.81
C PRO A 520 66.49 -29.58 -10.55
N GLY A 521 66.15 -28.97 -11.69
CA GLY A 521 65.03 -29.38 -12.55
C GLY A 521 63.75 -28.54 -12.43
N GLN A 522 63.64 -27.60 -11.49
CA GLN A 522 62.49 -26.68 -11.41
C GLN A 522 62.80 -25.31 -12.02
N LEU A 523 61.87 -24.80 -12.84
CA LEU A 523 61.91 -23.43 -13.36
C LEU A 523 61.24 -22.44 -12.38
N PRO A 524 61.64 -21.15 -12.37
CA PRO A 524 60.90 -20.12 -11.65
C PRO A 524 59.47 -20.00 -12.16
N VAL A 525 58.49 -20.07 -11.25
CA VAL A 525 57.07 -19.90 -11.62
C VAL A 525 56.79 -18.41 -11.88
N PRO A 526 56.21 -18.02 -13.02
CA PRO A 526 55.85 -16.62 -13.27
C PRO A 526 54.73 -16.20 -12.32
N ILE A 527 54.82 -15.00 -11.75
CA ILE A 527 53.81 -14.46 -10.85
C ILE A 527 52.61 -14.00 -11.67
N SER A 528 51.49 -14.67 -11.53
CA SER A 528 50.21 -14.40 -12.19
C SER A 528 49.07 -14.80 -11.24
N GLU A 529 47.85 -14.33 -11.50
CA GLU A 529 46.73 -14.47 -10.56
C GLU A 529 46.39 -15.94 -10.28
N ASP A 530 46.44 -16.78 -11.33
CA ASP A 530 46.19 -18.22 -11.24
C ASP A 530 47.37 -19.01 -10.64
N THR A 531 48.58 -18.45 -10.60
CA THR A 531 49.82 -19.16 -10.20
C THR A 531 50.32 -18.79 -8.80
N LEU A 532 49.60 -17.94 -8.04
CA LEU A 532 50.01 -17.53 -6.69
C LEU A 532 50.21 -18.71 -5.73
N GLY A 533 49.42 -19.78 -5.87
CA GLY A 533 49.59 -21.02 -5.09
C GLY A 533 50.91 -21.73 -5.39
N ASP A 534 51.29 -21.80 -6.67
CA ASP A 534 52.55 -22.42 -7.11
C ASP A 534 53.77 -21.58 -6.70
N VAL A 535 53.66 -20.24 -6.73
CA VAL A 535 54.69 -19.32 -6.21
C VAL A 535 54.89 -19.51 -4.71
N LEU A 536 53.82 -19.70 -3.93
CA LEU A 536 53.91 -20.01 -2.50
C LEU A 536 54.53 -21.40 -2.26
N ALA A 537 54.13 -22.42 -3.03
CA ALA A 537 54.70 -23.77 -2.94
C ALA A 537 56.20 -23.79 -3.25
N GLN A 538 56.63 -23.09 -4.31
CA GLN A 538 58.04 -22.93 -4.67
C GLN A 538 58.80 -22.15 -3.57
N SER A 539 58.20 -21.11 -3.01
CA SER A 539 58.79 -20.33 -1.91
C SER A 539 59.02 -21.19 -0.66
N HIS A 540 58.04 -22.01 -0.28
CA HIS A 540 58.16 -23.00 0.79
C HIS A 540 59.24 -24.04 0.50
N GLN A 541 59.33 -24.54 -0.74
CA GLN A 541 60.36 -25.51 -1.15
C GLN A 541 61.78 -24.95 -1.13
N ARG A 542 61.97 -23.67 -1.48
CA ARG A 542 63.26 -22.95 -1.32
C ARG A 542 63.63 -22.84 0.16
N LEU A 543 62.71 -22.39 1.01
CA LEU A 543 62.93 -22.28 2.46
C LEU A 543 63.27 -23.64 3.10
N ALA A 544 62.55 -24.71 2.75
CA ALA A 544 62.81 -26.05 3.25
C ALA A 544 64.18 -26.59 2.79
N SER A 545 64.61 -26.27 1.56
CA SER A 545 65.95 -26.62 1.06
C SER A 545 67.05 -25.85 1.79
N ALA A 546 66.84 -24.55 2.04
CA ALA A 546 67.76 -23.71 2.80
C ALA A 546 67.91 -24.17 4.25
N LEU A 547 66.82 -24.54 4.90
CA LEU A 547 66.82 -25.06 6.27
C LEU A 547 67.57 -26.40 6.36
N LYS A 548 67.37 -27.30 5.39
CA LYS A 548 68.17 -28.54 5.26
C LYS A 548 69.66 -28.23 5.09
N PHE A 549 70.02 -27.26 4.25
CA PHE A 549 71.42 -26.84 4.07
C PHE A 549 72.03 -26.29 5.38
N ILE A 550 71.31 -25.40 6.09
CA ILE A 550 71.73 -24.88 7.39
C ILE A 550 71.94 -26.01 8.40
N HIS A 551 71.07 -27.03 8.43
CA HIS A 551 71.22 -28.21 9.28
C HIS A 551 72.42 -29.11 8.91
N THR A 552 72.99 -28.98 7.70
CA THR A 552 74.23 -29.67 7.31
C THR A 552 75.51 -28.91 7.67
N LEU A 553 75.44 -27.58 7.87
CA LEU A 553 76.62 -26.76 8.19
C LEU A 553 77.37 -27.22 9.45
N PRO A 554 76.74 -27.60 10.58
CA PRO A 554 77.47 -28.10 11.75
C PRO A 554 78.26 -29.38 11.48
N LYS A 555 77.75 -30.26 10.61
CA LYS A 555 78.43 -31.51 10.22
C LYS A 555 79.62 -31.22 9.30
N ALA A 556 79.47 -30.27 8.38
CA ALA A 556 80.57 -29.80 7.53
C ALA A 556 81.65 -29.09 8.35
N GLY A 557 81.27 -28.27 9.34
CA GLY A 557 82.20 -27.64 10.28
C GLY A 557 83.01 -28.66 11.07
N ALA A 558 82.34 -29.65 11.67
CA ALA A 558 83.02 -30.73 12.40
C ALA A 558 83.97 -31.56 11.50
N LEU A 559 83.61 -31.79 10.24
CA LEU A 559 84.50 -32.46 9.27
C LEU A 559 85.72 -31.61 8.90
N LEU A 560 85.57 -30.30 8.70
CA LEU A 560 86.68 -29.39 8.44
C LEU A 560 87.61 -29.28 9.65
N GLU A 561 87.06 -29.26 10.87
CA GLU A 561 87.83 -29.28 12.11
C GLU A 561 88.63 -30.59 12.23
N LEU A 562 88.04 -31.74 11.90
CA LEU A 562 88.71 -33.04 11.83
C LEU A 562 89.83 -33.07 10.77
N MET A 563 89.61 -32.49 9.59
CA MET A 563 90.63 -32.39 8.54
C MET A 563 91.79 -31.46 8.94
N LEU A 564 91.50 -30.34 9.60
CA LEU A 564 92.52 -29.43 10.13
C LEU A 564 93.35 -30.10 11.24
N MET A 565 92.74 -30.93 12.09
CA MET A 565 93.49 -31.74 13.07
C MET A 565 94.40 -32.76 12.37
N GLN A 566 93.92 -33.43 11.32
CA GLN A 566 94.76 -34.34 10.53
C GLN A 566 95.93 -33.65 9.82
N GLU A 567 95.74 -32.43 9.29
CA GLU A 567 96.85 -31.63 8.72
C GLU A 567 97.84 -31.20 9.81
N SER A 568 97.39 -30.81 11.01
CA SER A 568 98.32 -30.50 12.10
C SER A 568 99.10 -31.71 12.59
N ASP A 569 98.48 -32.90 12.65
CA ASP A 569 99.15 -34.14 13.03
C ASP A 569 100.21 -34.54 11.99
N GLN A 570 99.91 -34.40 10.68
CA GLN A 570 100.89 -34.64 9.61
C GLN A 570 102.05 -33.63 9.59
N LEU A 571 101.82 -32.39 10.01
CA LEU A 571 102.88 -31.38 10.14
C LEU A 571 103.76 -31.63 11.38
N THR A 572 103.21 -32.17 12.47
CA THR A 572 104.00 -32.54 13.65
C THR A 572 104.79 -33.84 13.48
N SER A 573 104.39 -34.72 12.56
CA SER A 573 105.11 -35.97 12.25
C SER A 573 106.26 -35.81 11.23
N ASN A 574 106.46 -34.61 10.69
CA ASN A 574 107.50 -34.31 9.67
C ASN A 574 108.59 -33.33 10.16
N ASN A 575 108.65 -33.06 11.47
CA ASN A 575 109.75 -32.39 12.17
C ASN A 575 110.34 -33.34 13.23
#